data_AF-K9KFG7-F1
#
_entry.id   AF-K9KFG7-F1
#
_cell.length_a   1.000
_cell.length_b   1.000
_cell.length_c   1.000
_cell.angle_alpha   90.00
_cell.angle_beta   90.00
_cell.angle_gamma   90.00
#
_symmetry.space_group_name_H-M   'P 1'
#
loop_
_entity.id
_entity.type
_entity.pdbx_description
1 polymer ?
#
loop_
_entity_poly.entity_id
_entity_poly.type
_entity_poly.pdbx_seq_one_letter_code
_entity_poly.pdbx_strand_id
1 'polypeptide(L)'
;DKGSEPSEKRTRLEEEIVEQTMKRRQRREWEARRRDILFDYEQYEYHGTSSAMVMFDLAWMMSKDLNDMLWWAIVGLTDQWVQDKITQMKYVTDVGVLQRHVSRHNHRNEDEENALSVDCTRISFEYDLRLALYQHWSLHESLCNTCYTAARFKLWSVHGQKRLQEFLADMGLPLKQVKQKFQSMDISLKENLREMIEESANKFGMRDMRVQTFSIHFGFKHKFLASDVVFATMSLMESPEKDSSGTDNFIQALDSLSRSNLDKLYHGLELAKKQLRATQQTIASCLCTNLVISQGPFLYCSLMEGTPDLVLFSKPASLSLLSRHLLKSFVCSTKNRRCKLLPLVMAAPLSVEQGTVTM
;
A
#
# COMPACT_ATOMS: atom_id res chain seq x y z
N ASP A 1 -79.34 -43.10 -22.28
CA ASP A 1 -78.99 -42.60 -20.94
C ASP A 1 -77.50 -42.83 -20.71
N LYS A 2 -76.79 -41.79 -20.25
CA LYS A 2 -75.44 -41.75 -19.67
C LYS A 2 -74.19 -41.98 -20.55
N GLY A 3 -73.54 -40.86 -20.90
CA GLY A 3 -72.29 -40.49 -20.20
C GLY A 3 -70.97 -40.76 -20.92
N SER A 4 -70.74 -40.16 -22.08
CA SER A 4 -69.41 -39.99 -22.66
C SER A 4 -68.68 -38.80 -22.04
N GLU A 5 -67.85 -39.01 -21.00
CA GLU A 5 -66.84 -38.03 -20.53
C GLU A 5 -65.84 -38.67 -19.54
N PRO A 6 -64.59 -38.96 -19.98
CA PRO A 6 -63.44 -38.81 -19.08
C PRO A 6 -62.17 -38.23 -19.76
N SER A 7 -62.27 -37.65 -20.96
CA SER A 7 -61.09 -37.23 -21.74
C SER A 7 -60.47 -35.90 -21.25
N GLU A 8 -61.28 -34.87 -20.98
CA GLU A 8 -60.76 -33.52 -20.66
C GLU A 8 -60.03 -33.43 -19.30
N LYS A 9 -60.38 -34.28 -18.33
CA LYS A 9 -59.73 -34.29 -17.00
C LYS A 9 -58.33 -34.89 -17.02
N ARG A 10 -58.04 -35.82 -17.94
CA ARG A 10 -56.67 -36.36 -18.13
C ARG A 10 -55.76 -35.34 -18.79
N THR A 11 -56.27 -34.57 -19.74
CA THR A 11 -55.50 -33.53 -20.46
C THR A 11 -55.08 -32.38 -19.54
N ARG A 12 -55.96 -31.93 -18.62
CA ARG A 12 -55.62 -30.89 -17.63
C ARG A 12 -54.56 -31.31 -16.61
N LEU A 13 -54.59 -32.57 -16.15
CA LEU A 13 -53.58 -33.12 -15.24
C LEU A 13 -52.22 -33.26 -15.92
N GLU A 14 -52.19 -33.64 -17.20
CA GLU A 14 -50.96 -33.72 -18.00
C GLU A 14 -50.38 -32.32 -18.26
N GLU A 15 -51.22 -31.32 -18.54
CA GLU A 15 -50.82 -29.91 -18.68
C GLU A 15 -50.23 -29.34 -17.38
N GLU A 16 -50.83 -29.63 -16.21
CA GLU A 16 -50.29 -29.22 -14.90
C GLU A 16 -48.93 -29.87 -14.60
N ILE A 17 -48.73 -31.13 -14.97
CA ILE A 17 -47.44 -31.83 -14.82
C ILE A 17 -46.38 -31.23 -15.76
N VAL A 18 -46.76 -30.88 -17.00
CA VAL A 18 -45.87 -30.19 -17.96
C VAL A 18 -45.51 -28.80 -17.45
N GLU A 19 -46.44 -28.04 -16.89
CA GLU A 19 -46.18 -26.72 -16.32
C GLU A 19 -45.28 -26.81 -15.07
N GLN A 20 -45.51 -27.78 -14.19
CA GLN A 20 -44.65 -28.03 -13.02
C GLN A 20 -43.24 -28.47 -13.42
N THR A 21 -43.10 -29.32 -14.44
CA THR A 21 -41.79 -29.73 -14.96
C THR A 21 -41.07 -28.60 -15.68
N MET A 22 -41.79 -27.75 -16.41
CA MET A 22 -41.28 -26.51 -17.00
C MET A 22 -40.79 -25.54 -15.92
N LYS A 23 -41.56 -25.32 -14.84
CA LYS A 23 -41.14 -24.52 -13.68
C LYS A 23 -39.91 -25.12 -12.99
N ARG A 24 -39.84 -26.45 -12.82
CA ARG A 24 -38.66 -27.14 -12.27
C ARG A 24 -37.43 -27.02 -13.16
N ARG A 25 -37.61 -27.04 -14.48
CA ARG A 25 -36.53 -26.83 -15.46
C ARG A 25 -36.05 -25.37 -15.42
N GLN A 26 -36.96 -24.41 -15.46
CA GLN A 26 -36.65 -22.98 -15.33
C GLN A 26 -35.93 -22.67 -14.01
N ARG A 27 -36.35 -23.30 -12.90
CA ARG A 27 -35.68 -23.18 -11.62
C ARG A 27 -34.27 -23.77 -11.66
N ARG A 28 -34.07 -24.95 -12.24
CA ARG A 28 -32.73 -25.55 -12.40
C ARG A 28 -31.82 -24.68 -13.26
N GLU A 29 -32.33 -24.15 -14.36
CA GLU A 29 -31.60 -23.23 -15.22
C GLU A 29 -31.28 -21.90 -14.50
N TRP A 30 -32.21 -21.37 -13.70
CA TRP A 30 -31.98 -20.18 -12.88
C TRP A 30 -30.94 -20.44 -11.79
N GLU A 31 -31.00 -21.57 -11.09
CA GLU A 31 -30.03 -21.93 -10.05
C GLU A 31 -28.63 -22.15 -10.65
N ALA A 32 -28.54 -22.73 -11.84
CA ALA A 32 -27.28 -22.85 -12.58
C ALA A 32 -26.73 -21.46 -12.93
N ARG A 33 -27.52 -20.61 -13.61
CA ARG A 33 -27.11 -19.24 -13.94
C ARG A 33 -26.74 -18.41 -12.70
N ARG A 34 -27.48 -18.56 -11.60
CA ARG A 34 -27.18 -17.86 -10.34
C ARG A 34 -25.84 -18.29 -9.77
N ARG A 35 -25.50 -19.58 -9.82
CA ARG A 35 -24.18 -20.05 -9.37
C ARG A 35 -23.07 -19.46 -10.23
N ASP A 36 -23.26 -19.42 -11.55
CA ASP A 36 -22.27 -18.86 -12.46
C ASP A 36 -22.08 -17.34 -12.22
N ILE A 37 -23.17 -16.59 -12.09
CA ILE A 37 -23.13 -15.14 -11.77
C ILE A 37 -22.43 -14.88 -10.44
N LEU A 38 -22.74 -15.65 -9.40
CA LEU A 38 -22.12 -15.48 -8.09
C LEU A 38 -20.64 -15.86 -8.11
N PHE A 39 -20.29 -16.93 -8.83
CA PHE A 39 -18.91 -17.32 -9.03
C PHE A 39 -18.13 -16.19 -9.70
N ASP A 40 -18.63 -15.63 -10.79
CA ASP A 40 -17.98 -14.52 -11.51
C ASP A 40 -17.86 -13.26 -10.63
N TYR A 41 -18.82 -13.01 -9.74
CA TYR A 41 -18.81 -11.87 -8.81
C TYR A 41 -17.82 -12.05 -7.66
N GLU A 42 -17.70 -13.26 -7.11
CA GLU A 42 -16.87 -13.57 -5.92
C GLU A 42 -15.45 -14.03 -6.28
N GLN A 43 -15.13 -14.22 -7.57
CA GLN A 43 -13.85 -14.77 -8.01
C GLN A 43 -12.64 -13.90 -7.66
N TYR A 44 -12.77 -12.57 -7.70
CA TYR A 44 -11.66 -11.64 -7.56
C TYR A 44 -11.98 -10.50 -6.58
N GLU A 45 -11.12 -10.35 -5.58
CA GLU A 45 -11.17 -9.23 -4.64
C GLU A 45 -10.32 -8.06 -5.13
N TYR A 46 -10.84 -6.85 -5.00
CA TYR A 46 -10.13 -5.61 -5.34
C TYR A 46 -10.65 -4.45 -4.48
N HIS A 47 -9.90 -3.34 -4.48
CA HIS A 47 -10.33 -2.12 -3.82
C HIS A 47 -10.77 -1.04 -4.83
N GLY A 48 -11.86 -0.36 -4.49
CA GLY A 48 -12.34 0.82 -5.18
C GLY A 48 -11.67 2.11 -4.70
N THR A 49 -12.39 3.22 -4.84
CA THR A 49 -11.94 4.55 -4.39
C THR A 49 -11.72 4.61 -2.89
N SER A 50 -10.71 5.36 -2.45
CA SER A 50 -10.38 5.51 -1.04
C SER A 50 -11.57 6.06 -0.23
N SER A 51 -11.88 5.42 0.89
CA SER A 51 -12.94 5.89 1.81
C SER A 51 -12.67 7.30 2.34
N ALA A 52 -11.39 7.68 2.49
CA ALA A 52 -11.01 9.02 2.94
C ALA A 52 -11.36 10.09 1.89
N MET A 53 -11.25 9.76 0.59
CA MET A 53 -11.69 10.65 -0.49
C MET A 53 -13.22 10.80 -0.48
N VAL A 54 -13.97 9.70 -0.31
CA VAL A 54 -15.44 9.76 -0.23
C VAL A 54 -15.91 10.61 0.95
N MET A 55 -15.26 10.48 2.11
CA MET A 55 -15.57 11.30 3.29
C MET A 55 -15.22 12.78 3.08
N PHE A 56 -14.13 13.06 2.35
CA PHE A 56 -13.79 14.42 1.96
C PHE A 56 -14.80 15.01 0.97
N ASP A 57 -15.26 14.24 -0.01
CA ASP A 57 -16.31 14.67 -0.95
C ASP A 57 -17.61 15.01 -0.21
N LEU A 58 -17.98 14.22 0.81
CA LEU A 58 -19.11 14.53 1.69
C LEU A 58 -18.89 15.85 2.44
N ALA A 59 -17.72 16.05 3.03
CA ALA A 59 -17.38 17.30 3.73
C ALA A 59 -17.44 18.50 2.77
N TRP A 60 -17.01 18.32 1.52
CA TRP A 60 -17.08 19.33 0.47
C TRP A 60 -18.52 19.66 0.08
N MET A 61 -19.40 18.65 -0.08
CA MET A 61 -20.83 18.89 -0.31
C MET A 61 -21.49 19.69 0.82
N MET A 62 -20.99 19.53 2.05
CA MET A 62 -21.46 20.27 3.23
C MET A 62 -20.79 21.65 3.42
N SER A 63 -19.88 22.04 2.53
CA SER A 63 -19.04 23.26 2.67
C SER A 63 -18.24 23.29 3.98
N LYS A 64 -17.78 22.11 4.45
CA LYS A 64 -16.98 21.92 5.67
C LYS A 64 -15.62 21.27 5.36
N ASP A 65 -15.13 21.45 4.15
CA ASP A 65 -13.85 20.91 3.66
C ASP A 65 -12.65 21.71 4.20
N LEU A 66 -12.14 21.28 5.35
CA LEU A 66 -10.93 21.83 5.96
C LEU A 66 -9.66 21.36 5.21
N ASN A 67 -8.58 22.15 5.29
CA ASN A 67 -7.27 21.77 4.72
C ASN A 67 -6.77 20.42 5.27
N ASP A 68 -7.03 20.14 6.55
CA ASP A 68 -6.63 18.87 7.18
C ASP A 68 -7.41 17.67 6.62
N MET A 69 -8.70 17.84 6.31
CA MET A 69 -9.50 16.76 5.71
C MET A 69 -9.00 16.41 4.30
N LEU A 70 -8.58 17.41 3.54
CA LEU A 70 -7.93 17.18 2.24
C LEU A 70 -6.62 16.41 2.41
N TRP A 71 -5.83 16.75 3.44
CA TRP A 71 -4.62 16.00 3.75
C TRP A 71 -4.91 14.54 4.14
N TRP A 72 -5.92 14.29 4.98
CA TRP A 72 -6.31 12.93 5.33
C TRP A 72 -6.81 12.12 4.13
N ALA A 73 -7.52 12.76 3.19
CA ALA A 73 -7.91 12.14 1.92
C ALA A 73 -6.68 11.72 1.09
N ILE A 74 -5.67 12.59 1.00
CA ILE A 74 -4.39 12.31 0.34
C ILE A 74 -3.67 11.13 1.02
N VAL A 75 -3.59 11.12 2.35
CA VAL A 75 -2.95 10.02 3.10
C VAL A 75 -3.70 8.71 2.86
N GLY A 76 -5.04 8.72 2.89
CA GLY A 76 -5.86 7.53 2.63
C GLY A 76 -5.76 6.99 1.20
N LEU A 77 -5.59 7.85 0.19
CA LEU A 77 -5.27 7.40 -1.17
C LEU A 77 -3.86 6.81 -1.24
N THR A 78 -2.90 7.44 -0.56
CA THR A 78 -1.51 7.01 -0.56
C THR A 78 -1.33 5.67 0.16
N ASP A 79 -2.13 5.37 1.18
CA ASP A 79 -2.18 4.06 1.84
C ASP A 79 -2.53 2.94 0.85
N GLN A 80 -3.58 3.14 0.04
CA GLN A 80 -3.97 2.17 -0.99
C GLN A 80 -2.84 1.94 -2.00
N TRP A 81 -2.10 2.98 -2.36
CA TRP A 81 -0.97 2.87 -3.28
C TRP A 81 0.25 2.16 -2.66
N VAL A 82 0.63 2.51 -1.42
CA VAL A 82 1.75 1.87 -0.71
C VAL A 82 1.51 0.37 -0.51
N GLN A 83 0.26 -0.04 -0.25
CA GLN A 83 -0.13 -1.43 -0.07
C GLN A 83 -0.44 -2.17 -1.39
N ASP A 84 -0.26 -1.54 -2.56
CA ASP A 84 -0.64 -2.05 -3.89
C ASP A 84 -2.11 -2.54 -3.96
N LYS A 85 -3.04 -1.89 -3.24
CA LYS A 85 -4.48 -2.22 -3.26
C LYS A 85 -5.18 -1.74 -4.53
N ILE A 86 -4.62 -0.73 -5.19
CA ILE A 86 -5.13 -0.11 -6.42
C ILE A 86 -4.07 -0.12 -7.51
N THR A 87 -4.50 -0.03 -8.76
CA THR A 87 -3.59 0.07 -9.91
C THR A 87 -2.91 1.43 -9.96
N GLN A 88 -1.74 1.50 -10.61
CA GLN A 88 -1.03 2.77 -10.84
C GLN A 88 -1.88 3.76 -11.64
N MET A 89 -2.67 3.28 -12.62
CA MET A 89 -3.55 4.12 -13.41
C MET A 89 -4.66 4.74 -12.54
N LYS A 90 -5.28 3.94 -11.65
CA LYS A 90 -6.25 4.46 -10.69
C LYS A 90 -5.64 5.48 -9.75
N TYR A 91 -4.46 5.20 -9.19
CA TYR A 91 -3.75 6.15 -8.34
C TYR A 91 -3.50 7.50 -9.03
N VAL A 92 -2.94 7.50 -10.25
CA VAL A 92 -2.69 8.73 -11.01
C VAL A 92 -3.99 9.50 -11.31
N THR A 93 -5.09 8.78 -11.58
CA THR A 93 -6.39 9.39 -11.84
C THR A 93 -6.93 10.09 -10.59
N ASP A 94 -6.87 9.41 -9.44
CA ASP A 94 -7.34 9.92 -8.16
C ASP A 94 -6.43 11.06 -7.64
N VAL A 95 -5.12 10.99 -7.88
CA VAL A 95 -4.17 12.10 -7.65
C VAL A 95 -4.57 13.33 -8.46
N GLY A 96 -4.94 13.16 -9.73
CA GLY A 96 -5.43 14.25 -10.57
C GLY A 96 -6.73 14.88 -10.05
N VAL A 97 -7.61 14.10 -9.40
CA VAL A 97 -8.80 14.62 -8.71
C VAL A 97 -8.40 15.45 -7.50
N LEU A 98 -7.56 14.91 -6.61
CA LEU A 98 -7.09 15.61 -5.41
C LEU A 98 -6.30 16.88 -5.74
N GLN A 99 -5.53 16.88 -6.83
CA GLN A 99 -4.80 18.06 -7.29
C GLN A 99 -5.75 19.24 -7.57
N ARG A 100 -6.94 19.00 -8.13
CA ARG A 100 -7.96 20.05 -8.32
C ARG A 100 -8.41 20.64 -6.99
N HIS A 101 -8.62 19.80 -5.97
CA HIS A 101 -8.99 20.28 -4.63
C HIS A 101 -7.84 21.02 -3.95
N VAL A 102 -6.58 20.59 -4.12
CA VAL A 102 -5.40 21.31 -3.62
C VAL A 102 -5.30 22.70 -4.25
N SER A 103 -5.42 22.80 -5.58
CA SER A 103 -5.42 24.10 -6.26
C SER A 103 -6.57 25.00 -5.78
N ARG A 104 -7.77 24.45 -5.59
CA ARG A 104 -8.93 25.17 -5.06
C ARG A 104 -8.69 25.69 -3.64
N HIS A 105 -8.16 24.86 -2.74
CA HIS A 105 -7.86 25.27 -1.37
C HIS A 105 -6.75 26.32 -1.31
N ASN A 106 -5.72 26.20 -2.17
CA ASN A 106 -4.65 27.18 -2.22
C ASN A 106 -5.16 28.55 -2.69
N HIS A 107 -6.04 28.60 -3.70
CA HIS A 107 -6.70 29.85 -4.10
C HIS A 107 -7.56 30.44 -2.98
N ARG A 108 -8.36 29.60 -2.31
CA ARG A 108 -9.20 29.99 -1.16
C ARG A 108 -8.39 30.54 0.03
N ASN A 109 -7.13 30.16 0.17
CA ASN A 109 -6.24 30.67 1.23
C ASN A 109 -5.62 32.04 0.87
N GLU A 110 -5.63 32.44 -0.40
CA GLU A 110 -5.19 33.76 -0.86
C GLU A 110 -6.31 34.82 -0.77
N ASP A 111 -7.57 34.38 -0.65
CA ASP A 111 -8.73 35.25 -0.51
C ASP A 111 -8.82 35.88 0.91
N GLU A 112 -8.64 37.20 1.01
CA GLU A 112 -8.67 37.94 2.28
C GLU A 112 -10.03 37.87 3.02
N GLU A 113 -11.13 37.59 2.30
CA GLU A 113 -12.47 37.46 2.89
C GLU A 113 -12.78 36.05 3.44
N ASN A 114 -11.89 35.07 3.25
CA ASN A 114 -12.16 33.69 3.63
C ASN A 114 -11.78 33.39 5.09
N ALA A 115 -12.79 33.12 5.93
CA ALA A 115 -12.62 32.79 7.35
C ALA A 115 -12.49 31.28 7.65
N LEU A 116 -12.69 30.39 6.65
CA LEU A 116 -12.92 28.96 6.91
C LEU A 116 -11.64 28.13 7.18
N SER A 117 -10.44 28.66 6.88
CA SER A 117 -9.17 27.94 7.05
C SER A 117 -7.93 28.85 6.97
N VAL A 118 -7.86 29.91 7.78
CA VAL A 118 -6.70 30.84 7.84
C VAL A 118 -5.55 30.19 8.63
N ASP A 119 -4.98 29.12 8.07
CA ASP A 119 -3.89 28.35 8.68
C ASP A 119 -2.63 28.40 7.81
N CYS A 120 -1.46 28.31 8.43
CA CYS A 120 -0.17 28.23 7.72
C CYS A 120 0.10 26.89 7.04
N THR A 121 -0.86 25.95 7.06
CA THR A 121 -0.73 24.63 6.45
C THR A 121 -0.81 24.73 4.94
N ARG A 122 0.28 24.31 4.28
CA ARG A 122 0.34 24.30 2.81
C ARG A 122 0.49 22.88 2.31
N ILE A 123 -0.46 22.47 1.47
CA ILE A 123 -0.41 21.21 0.74
C ILE A 123 0.07 21.53 -0.68
N SER A 124 1.14 20.88 -1.11
CA SER A 124 1.68 21.01 -2.46
C SER A 124 1.63 19.66 -3.17
N PHE A 125 1.27 19.72 -4.46
CA PHE A 125 1.54 18.61 -5.37
C PHE A 125 3.04 18.55 -5.66
N GLU A 126 3.61 17.35 -5.64
CA GLU A 126 5.03 17.12 -5.82
C GLU A 126 5.25 15.95 -6.78
N TYR A 127 6.13 16.14 -7.76
CA TYR A 127 6.70 15.03 -8.53
C TYR A 127 8.00 14.62 -7.86
N ASP A 128 7.93 13.74 -6.86
CA ASP A 128 9.04 13.46 -5.94
C ASP A 128 9.66 12.07 -6.13
N LEU A 129 10.69 11.76 -5.37
CA LEU A 129 11.42 10.49 -5.42
C LEU A 129 10.62 9.35 -4.79
N ARG A 130 10.68 8.18 -5.43
CA ARG A 130 10.12 6.92 -4.93
C ARG A 130 11.06 6.31 -3.89
N LEU A 131 11.34 7.03 -2.81
CA LEU A 131 12.23 6.60 -1.75
C LEU A 131 11.53 6.73 -0.39
N ALA A 132 11.47 5.65 0.38
CA ALA A 132 10.78 5.61 1.66
C ALA A 132 11.54 6.43 2.71
N LEU A 133 10.85 7.38 3.35
CA LEU A 133 11.33 8.18 4.47
C LEU A 133 12.64 8.94 4.19
N TYR A 134 12.99 9.20 2.93
CA TYR A 134 14.31 9.75 2.58
C TYR A 134 14.56 11.12 3.22
N GLN A 135 13.50 11.89 3.52
CA GLN A 135 13.60 13.18 4.21
C GLN A 135 13.89 13.04 5.72
N HIS A 136 13.78 11.84 6.30
CA HIS A 136 13.83 11.61 7.75
C HIS A 136 15.03 10.77 8.22
N TRP A 137 15.86 10.26 7.31
CA TRP A 137 17.10 9.53 7.62
C TRP A 137 18.16 9.76 6.53
N SER A 138 19.17 8.89 6.43
CA SER A 138 20.20 9.03 5.39
C SER A 138 19.67 8.58 4.03
N LEU A 139 20.22 9.18 2.96
CA LEU A 139 19.89 8.76 1.59
C LEU A 139 20.26 7.29 1.36
N HIS A 140 21.40 6.86 1.90
CA HIS A 140 21.83 5.46 1.86
C HIS A 140 20.80 4.51 2.48
N GLU A 141 20.33 4.81 3.70
CA GLU A 141 19.32 3.97 4.35
C GLU A 141 18.01 3.96 3.56
N SER A 142 17.59 5.08 3.00
CA SER A 142 16.38 5.12 2.18
C SER A 142 16.50 4.23 0.93
N LEU A 143 17.63 4.31 0.22
CA LEU A 143 17.91 3.47 -0.95
C LEU A 143 17.96 1.98 -0.60
N CYS A 144 18.51 1.65 0.58
CA CYS A 144 18.59 0.27 1.05
C CYS A 144 17.24 -0.31 1.47
N ASN A 145 16.34 0.53 2.00
CA ASN A 145 15.10 0.07 2.62
C ASN A 145 13.86 0.21 1.73
N THR A 146 13.94 0.99 0.65
CA THR A 146 12.86 1.12 -0.33
C THR A 146 12.74 -0.15 -1.18
N CYS A 147 11.55 -0.77 -1.21
CA CYS A 147 11.32 -2.01 -1.96
C CYS A 147 11.74 -1.93 -3.43
N TYR A 148 11.47 -0.81 -4.11
CA TYR A 148 11.80 -0.63 -5.53
C TYR A 148 13.31 -0.75 -5.80
N THR A 149 14.13 0.05 -5.11
CA THR A 149 15.59 0.06 -5.28
C THR A 149 16.20 -1.21 -4.70
N ALA A 150 15.76 -1.67 -3.53
CA ALA A 150 16.26 -2.89 -2.91
C ALA A 150 16.11 -4.12 -3.81
N ALA A 151 14.96 -4.27 -4.46
CA ALA A 151 14.68 -5.35 -5.40
C ALA A 151 15.51 -5.24 -6.70
N ARG A 152 15.60 -4.03 -7.28
CA ARG A 152 16.31 -3.80 -8.56
C ARG A 152 17.82 -3.94 -8.43
N PHE A 153 18.40 -3.47 -7.32
CA PHE A 153 19.82 -3.64 -7.02
C PHE A 153 20.16 -4.99 -6.42
N LYS A 154 19.18 -5.77 -5.92
CA LYS A 154 19.40 -7.06 -5.25
C LYS A 154 20.28 -6.92 -4.01
N LEU A 155 19.89 -6.01 -3.12
CA LEU A 155 20.72 -5.58 -1.98
C LEU A 155 20.96 -6.66 -0.91
N TRP A 156 20.25 -7.79 -0.98
CA TRP A 156 20.55 -8.99 -0.20
C TRP A 156 21.87 -9.68 -0.60
N SER A 157 22.47 -9.29 -1.73
CA SER A 157 23.75 -9.83 -2.21
C SER A 157 24.88 -8.81 -2.13
N VAL A 158 26.11 -9.28 -1.89
CA VAL A 158 27.33 -8.43 -1.90
C VAL A 158 27.53 -7.75 -3.26
N HIS A 159 27.20 -8.45 -4.36
CA HIS A 159 27.25 -7.87 -5.69
C HIS A 159 26.25 -6.71 -5.86
N GLY A 160 25.04 -6.86 -5.32
CA GLY A 160 24.03 -5.79 -5.33
C GLY A 160 24.46 -4.57 -4.52
N GLN A 161 25.08 -4.78 -3.35
CA GLN A 161 25.67 -3.71 -2.55
C GLN A 161 26.77 -2.96 -3.31
N LYS A 162 27.65 -3.69 -4.02
CA LYS A 162 28.66 -3.05 -4.88
C LYS A 162 28.03 -2.21 -6.00
N ARG A 163 26.99 -2.73 -6.65
CA ARG A 163 26.26 -2.01 -7.70
C ARG A 163 25.54 -0.75 -7.18
N LEU A 164 25.07 -0.76 -5.92
CA LEU A 164 24.55 0.44 -5.27
C LEU A 164 25.65 1.48 -5.02
N GLN A 165 26.87 1.06 -4.64
CA GLN A 165 28.00 1.98 -4.52
C GLN A 165 28.42 2.56 -5.88
N GLU A 166 28.40 1.76 -6.94
CA GLU A 166 28.62 2.23 -8.32
C GLU A 166 27.55 3.26 -8.74
N PHE A 167 26.28 3.04 -8.38
CA PHE A 167 25.20 4.00 -8.59
C PHE A 167 25.43 5.32 -7.84
N LEU A 168 25.83 5.25 -6.56
CA LEU A 168 26.16 6.44 -5.77
C LEU A 168 27.39 7.18 -6.32
N ALA A 169 28.34 6.45 -6.90
CA ALA A 169 29.52 7.04 -7.54
C ALA A 169 29.18 7.74 -8.87
N ASP A 170 28.28 7.17 -9.68
CA ASP A 170 27.79 7.82 -10.93
C ASP A 170 27.05 9.13 -10.64
N MET A 171 26.32 9.20 -9.52
CA MET A 171 25.68 10.44 -9.05
C MET A 171 26.68 11.53 -8.64
N GLY A 172 27.95 11.19 -8.36
CA GLY A 172 28.96 12.15 -7.92
C GLY A 172 28.74 12.71 -6.50
N LEU A 173 27.91 12.07 -5.67
CA LEU A 173 27.66 12.55 -4.31
C LEU A 173 28.78 12.15 -3.34
N PRO A 174 29.28 13.08 -2.50
CA PRO A 174 30.24 12.74 -1.46
C PRO A 174 29.68 11.69 -0.47
N LEU A 175 30.48 10.69 -0.12
CA LEU A 175 30.06 9.62 0.81
C LEU A 175 29.56 10.15 2.16
N LYS A 176 30.14 11.27 2.65
CA LYS A 176 29.68 11.94 3.87
C LYS A 176 28.23 12.44 3.73
N GLN A 177 27.90 13.05 2.59
CA GLN A 177 26.56 13.58 2.28
C GLN A 177 25.53 12.45 2.16
N VAL A 178 25.92 11.32 1.58
CA VAL A 178 25.04 10.15 1.39
C VAL A 178 24.71 9.44 2.72
N LYS A 179 25.68 9.39 3.65
CA LYS A 179 25.53 8.69 4.94
C LYS A 179 24.97 9.57 6.06
N GLN A 180 25.09 10.90 5.97
CA GLN A 180 24.47 11.78 6.96
C GLN A 180 22.95 11.86 6.77
N LYS A 181 22.25 12.38 7.78
CA LYS A 181 20.80 12.61 7.70
C LYS A 181 20.50 13.61 6.58
N PHE A 182 19.46 13.35 5.79
CA PHE A 182 19.04 14.23 4.70
C PHE A 182 18.82 15.66 5.17
N GLN A 183 18.25 15.87 6.35
CA GLN A 183 18.05 17.21 6.91
C GLN A 183 19.35 18.02 7.06
N SER A 184 20.49 17.36 7.27
CA SER A 184 21.82 17.96 7.40
C SER A 184 22.59 18.05 6.07
N MET A 185 22.02 17.55 4.97
CA MET A 185 22.61 17.64 3.63
C MET A 185 22.63 19.08 3.12
N ASP A 186 23.67 19.41 2.35
CA ASP A 186 23.88 20.73 1.77
C ASP A 186 22.67 21.14 0.91
N ILE A 187 22.29 22.41 0.97
CA ILE A 187 21.06 22.92 0.34
C ILE A 187 21.11 22.75 -1.19
N SER A 188 22.24 23.08 -1.81
CA SER A 188 22.45 22.93 -3.25
C SER A 188 22.32 21.48 -3.72
N LEU A 189 22.77 20.52 -2.90
CA LEU A 189 22.63 19.10 -3.21
C LEU A 189 21.18 18.64 -3.08
N LYS A 190 20.43 19.15 -2.10
CA LYS A 190 18.99 18.83 -1.93
C LYS A 190 18.15 19.31 -3.12
N GLU A 191 18.42 20.52 -3.61
CA GLU A 191 17.70 21.11 -4.74
C GLU A 191 17.89 20.27 -6.01
N ASN A 192 19.13 19.84 -6.28
CA ASN A 192 19.46 19.06 -7.47
C ASN A 192 19.23 17.54 -7.30
N LEU A 193 18.95 17.06 -6.08
CA LEU A 193 18.93 15.62 -5.79
C LEU A 193 17.92 14.85 -6.63
N ARG A 194 16.76 15.46 -6.89
CA ARG A 194 15.68 14.84 -7.67
C ARG A 194 16.13 14.54 -9.09
N GLU A 195 16.78 15.49 -9.76
CA GLU A 195 17.30 15.36 -11.12
C GLU A 195 18.50 14.40 -11.15
N MET A 196 19.47 14.56 -10.24
CA MET A 196 20.67 13.70 -10.18
C MET A 196 20.32 12.21 -10.01
N ILE A 197 19.36 11.90 -9.13
CA ILE A 197 18.90 10.52 -8.93
C ILE A 197 18.17 10.01 -10.16
N GLU A 198 17.34 10.83 -10.81
CA GLU A 198 16.58 10.42 -12.00
C GLU A 198 17.49 10.14 -13.21
N GLU A 199 18.48 11.00 -13.47
CA GLU A 199 19.46 10.80 -14.53
C GLU A 199 20.26 9.50 -14.33
N SER A 200 20.77 9.31 -13.12
CA SER A 200 21.52 8.10 -12.75
C SER A 200 20.62 6.86 -12.78
N ALA A 201 19.36 6.98 -12.34
CA ALA A 201 18.40 5.88 -12.36
C ALA A 201 18.11 5.42 -13.79
N ASN A 202 17.97 6.36 -14.73
CA ASN A 202 17.75 6.08 -16.14
C ASN A 202 18.92 5.31 -16.76
N LYS A 203 20.18 5.69 -16.47
CA LYS A 203 21.37 4.94 -16.91
C LYS A 203 21.39 3.50 -16.39
N PHE A 204 20.91 3.28 -15.17
CA PHE A 204 20.84 1.95 -14.55
C PHE A 204 19.56 1.16 -14.90
N GLY A 205 18.70 1.69 -15.78
CA GLY A 205 17.48 1.05 -16.27
C GLY A 205 16.29 1.11 -15.31
N MET A 206 16.30 2.05 -14.35
CA MET A 206 15.21 2.32 -13.42
C MET A 206 14.41 3.53 -13.90
N ARG A 207 13.25 3.28 -14.52
CA ARG A 207 12.41 4.32 -15.15
C ARG A 207 11.39 4.95 -14.19
N ASP A 208 11.04 4.27 -13.10
CA ASP A 208 9.95 4.66 -12.20
C ASP A 208 10.49 5.20 -10.87
N MET A 209 11.52 6.05 -10.96
CA MET A 209 12.16 6.65 -9.78
C MET A 209 11.40 7.88 -9.27
N ARG A 210 10.63 8.55 -10.14
CA ARG A 210 9.78 9.68 -9.76
C ARG A 210 8.32 9.23 -9.62
N VAL A 211 7.62 9.78 -8.65
CA VAL A 211 6.21 9.51 -8.34
C VAL A 211 5.45 10.81 -8.15
N GLN A 212 4.21 10.82 -8.64
CA GLN A 212 3.27 11.90 -8.36
C GLN A 212 2.74 11.70 -6.95
N THR A 213 2.93 12.68 -6.08
CA THR A 213 2.52 12.62 -4.68
C THR A 213 2.21 14.02 -4.17
N PHE A 214 1.97 14.14 -2.88
CA PHE A 214 1.75 15.41 -2.20
C PHE A 214 2.66 15.52 -0.98
N SER A 215 2.96 16.76 -0.61
CA SER A 215 3.61 17.08 0.66
C SER A 215 2.78 18.07 1.45
N ILE A 216 2.89 17.97 2.78
CA ILE A 216 2.35 18.95 3.70
C ILE A 216 3.49 19.68 4.39
N HIS A 217 3.33 20.99 4.55
CA HIS A 217 4.24 21.83 5.30
C HIS A 217 3.50 22.47 6.49
N PHE A 218 3.96 22.16 7.71
CA PHE A 218 3.43 22.74 8.96
C PHE A 218 4.22 23.98 9.43
N GLY A 219 5.29 24.35 8.73
CA GLY A 219 6.20 25.44 9.10
C GLY A 219 7.60 24.94 9.50
N PHE A 220 8.60 25.80 9.34
CA PHE A 220 10.02 25.51 9.61
C PHE A 220 10.54 24.25 8.90
N LYS A 221 10.91 23.20 9.66
CA LYS A 221 11.49 21.96 9.15
C LYS A 221 10.47 20.83 9.03
N HIS A 222 9.21 21.08 9.40
CA HIS A 222 8.16 20.08 9.42
C HIS A 222 7.50 19.96 8.04
N LYS A 223 8.24 19.33 7.12
CA LYS A 223 7.74 18.87 5.82
C LYS A 223 7.59 17.36 5.86
N PHE A 224 6.46 16.84 5.39
CA PHE A 224 6.19 15.41 5.31
C PHE A 224 5.60 15.08 3.95
N LEU A 225 6.06 13.99 3.33
CA LEU A 225 5.37 13.42 2.18
C LEU A 225 4.19 12.57 2.66
N ALA A 226 3.19 12.41 1.80
CA ALA A 226 2.03 11.58 2.12
C ALA A 226 2.43 10.14 2.49
N SER A 227 3.43 9.58 1.81
CA SER A 227 3.97 8.25 2.11
C SER A 227 4.63 8.17 3.49
N ASP A 228 5.27 9.26 3.95
CA ASP A 228 5.94 9.27 5.25
C ASP A 228 4.94 9.16 6.38
N VAL A 229 3.81 9.86 6.26
CA VAL A 229 2.69 9.78 7.20
C VAL A 229 2.06 8.39 7.17
N VAL A 230 1.81 7.81 5.99
CA VAL A 230 1.30 6.43 5.87
C VAL A 230 2.20 5.43 6.61
N PHE A 231 3.51 5.47 6.36
CA PHE A 231 4.44 4.55 7.02
C PHE A 231 4.45 4.76 8.55
N ALA A 232 4.42 6.00 9.02
CA ALA A 232 4.40 6.30 10.44
C ALA A 232 3.10 5.82 11.13
N THR A 233 1.94 6.19 10.58
CA THR A 233 0.63 5.84 11.13
C THR A 233 0.41 4.32 11.10
N MET A 234 0.79 3.64 10.02
CA MET A 234 0.75 2.19 9.92
C MET A 234 1.65 1.53 10.98
N SER A 235 2.85 2.07 11.22
CA SER A 235 3.77 1.48 12.20
C SER A 235 3.30 1.67 13.64
N LEU A 236 2.62 2.77 13.95
CA LEU A 236 1.97 2.97 15.25
C LEU A 236 0.83 1.96 15.47
N MET A 237 -0.04 1.79 14.48
CA MET A 237 -1.17 0.87 14.54
C MET A 237 -0.72 -0.60 14.65
N GLU A 238 0.31 -0.96 13.88
CA GLU A 238 0.84 -2.31 13.81
C GLU A 238 1.87 -2.63 14.90
N SER A 239 2.20 -1.68 15.79
CA SER A 239 3.18 -1.87 16.86
C SER A 239 2.89 -3.14 17.68
N PRO A 240 3.89 -4.02 17.89
CA PRO A 240 3.76 -5.22 18.71
C PRO A 240 4.12 -4.99 20.18
N GLU A 241 4.31 -3.74 20.61
CA GLU A 241 4.68 -3.44 22.00
C GLU A 241 3.61 -3.98 22.97
N LYS A 242 4.09 -4.68 24.01
CA LYS A 242 3.22 -5.41 24.96
C LYS A 242 2.48 -4.48 25.93
N ASP A 243 2.90 -3.22 25.99
CA ASP A 243 2.43 -2.24 26.98
C ASP A 243 1.12 -1.57 26.54
N SER A 244 0.71 -1.71 25.27
CA SER A 244 -0.48 -1.10 24.71
C SER A 244 -1.44 -2.14 24.13
N SER A 245 -2.74 -1.98 24.39
CA SER A 245 -3.76 -2.81 23.73
C SER A 245 -3.82 -2.46 22.23
N GLY A 246 -4.34 -3.37 21.41
CA GLY A 246 -4.55 -3.09 19.98
C GLY A 246 -5.40 -1.83 19.73
N THR A 247 -6.34 -1.54 20.63
CA THR A 247 -7.16 -0.32 20.61
C THR A 247 -6.35 0.92 20.93
N ASP A 248 -5.43 0.85 21.89
CA ASP A 248 -4.57 2.00 22.23
C ASP A 248 -3.66 2.37 21.06
N ASN A 249 -3.12 1.37 20.36
CA ASN A 249 -2.32 1.58 19.14
C ASN A 249 -3.14 2.24 18.03
N PHE A 250 -4.41 1.84 17.88
CA PHE A 250 -5.33 2.47 16.93
C PHE A 250 -5.59 3.94 17.28
N ILE A 251 -5.85 4.26 18.55
CA ILE A 251 -6.06 5.65 18.99
C ILE A 251 -4.77 6.48 18.85
N GLN A 252 -3.61 5.92 19.18
CA GLN A 252 -2.32 6.60 18.98
C GLN A 252 -2.06 6.91 17.51
N ALA A 253 -2.36 5.97 16.61
CA ALA A 253 -2.25 6.18 15.17
C ALA A 253 -3.22 7.27 14.69
N LEU A 254 -4.47 7.28 15.18
CA LEU A 254 -5.46 8.31 14.85
C LEU A 254 -5.02 9.70 15.35
N ASP A 255 -4.52 9.78 16.58
CA ASP A 255 -4.03 11.03 17.18
C ASP A 255 -2.83 11.59 16.41
N SER A 256 -1.98 10.73 15.83
CA SER A 256 -0.79 11.15 15.05
C SER A 256 -1.14 11.90 13.77
N LEU A 257 -2.37 11.77 13.26
CA LEU A 257 -2.85 12.51 12.08
C LEU A 257 -3.25 13.95 12.40
N SER A 258 -3.39 14.28 13.69
CA SER A 258 -3.70 15.64 14.15
C SER A 258 -2.43 16.50 14.20
N ARG A 259 -2.55 17.74 13.75
CA ARG A 259 -1.43 18.72 13.73
C ARG A 259 -0.89 19.06 15.12
N SER A 260 -1.71 18.88 16.14
CA SER A 260 -1.35 19.13 17.53
C SER A 260 -0.33 18.12 18.09
N ASN A 261 -0.14 16.97 17.45
CA ASN A 261 0.53 15.81 18.03
C ASN A 261 1.65 15.26 17.12
N LEU A 262 2.55 16.15 16.67
CA LEU A 262 3.65 15.78 15.77
C LEU A 262 4.68 14.86 16.43
N ASP A 263 4.78 14.85 17.76
CA ASP A 263 5.62 13.95 18.53
C ASP A 263 5.22 12.48 18.32
N LYS A 264 3.92 12.16 18.32
CA LYS A 264 3.43 10.81 17.96
C LYS A 264 3.80 10.46 16.52
N LEU A 265 3.65 11.39 15.59
CA LEU A 265 4.04 11.17 14.19
C LEU A 265 5.54 10.89 14.05
N TYR A 266 6.40 11.65 14.74
CA TYR A 266 7.84 11.42 14.76
C TYR A 266 8.21 10.09 15.43
N HIS A 267 7.53 9.70 16.50
CA HIS A 267 7.69 8.38 17.09
C HIS A 267 7.32 7.26 16.09
N GLY A 268 6.20 7.41 15.40
CA GLY A 268 5.78 6.51 14.32
C GLY A 268 6.81 6.42 13.18
N LEU A 269 7.48 7.52 12.83
CA LEU A 269 8.56 7.51 11.84
C LEU A 269 9.77 6.68 12.29
N GLU A 270 10.13 6.70 13.58
CA GLU A 270 11.21 5.85 14.10
C GLU A 270 10.81 4.36 14.09
N LEU A 271 9.57 4.04 14.45
CA LEU A 271 9.02 2.68 14.33
C LEU A 271 9.01 2.22 12.87
N ALA A 272 8.63 3.09 11.94
CA ALA A 272 8.63 2.79 10.51
C ALA A 272 10.03 2.48 9.97
N LYS A 273 11.06 3.21 10.42
CA LYS A 273 12.46 2.91 10.06
C LYS A 273 12.86 1.52 10.57
N LYS A 274 12.46 1.15 11.79
CA LYS A 274 12.68 -0.20 12.34
C LYS A 274 11.97 -1.27 11.50
N GLN A 275 10.70 -1.05 11.16
CA GLN A 275 9.90 -1.96 10.34
C GLN A 275 10.52 -2.19 8.96
N LEU A 276 10.94 -1.11 8.29
CA LEU A 276 11.54 -1.19 6.96
C LEU A 276 12.88 -1.93 6.97
N ARG A 277 13.73 -1.70 7.99
CA ARG A 277 14.99 -2.44 8.17
C ARG A 277 14.74 -3.93 8.41
N ALA A 278 13.82 -4.25 9.32
CA ALA A 278 13.43 -5.64 9.59
C ALA A 278 12.90 -6.32 8.33
N THR A 279 12.05 -5.63 7.56
CA THR A 279 11.49 -6.14 6.29
C THR A 279 12.61 -6.54 5.33
N GLN A 280 13.62 -5.70 5.12
CA GLN A 280 14.74 -6.02 4.23
C GLN A 280 15.59 -7.18 4.75
N GLN A 281 15.81 -7.26 6.07
CA GLN A 281 16.56 -8.35 6.68
C GLN A 281 15.83 -9.69 6.52
N THR A 282 14.51 -9.71 6.76
CA THR A 282 13.68 -10.90 6.56
C THR A 282 13.66 -11.32 5.09
N ILE A 283 13.49 -10.38 4.15
CA ILE A 283 13.56 -10.67 2.71
C ILE A 283 14.92 -11.25 2.33
N ALA A 284 16.01 -10.64 2.80
CA ALA A 284 17.35 -11.14 2.53
C ALA A 284 17.55 -12.55 3.07
N SER A 285 17.08 -12.82 4.30
CA SER A 285 17.12 -14.15 4.90
C SER A 285 16.35 -15.15 4.03
N CYS A 286 15.09 -14.88 3.70
CA CYS A 286 14.24 -15.77 2.88
C CYS A 286 14.84 -16.06 1.49
N LEU A 287 15.44 -15.05 0.84
CA LEU A 287 16.03 -15.22 -0.49
C LEU A 287 17.38 -15.94 -0.45
N CYS A 288 18.23 -15.63 0.52
CA CYS A 288 19.57 -16.24 0.63
C CYS A 288 19.51 -17.69 1.11
N THR A 289 18.52 -18.03 1.95
CA THR A 289 18.27 -19.41 2.41
C THR A 289 17.35 -20.20 1.47
N ASN A 290 16.89 -19.59 0.39
CA ASN A 290 16.04 -20.20 -0.63
C ASN A 290 14.73 -20.80 -0.08
N LEU A 291 14.07 -20.07 0.84
CA LEU A 291 12.80 -20.49 1.45
C LEU A 291 11.58 -20.25 0.56
N VAL A 292 11.73 -19.49 -0.53
CA VAL A 292 10.65 -19.23 -1.49
C VAL A 292 10.60 -20.36 -2.51
N ILE A 293 9.65 -21.29 -2.31
CA ILE A 293 9.54 -22.51 -3.09
C ILE A 293 8.29 -22.47 -3.98
N SER A 294 8.43 -22.92 -5.24
CA SER A 294 7.30 -23.08 -6.15
C SER A 294 6.57 -24.40 -5.88
N GLN A 295 5.29 -24.30 -5.53
CA GLN A 295 4.39 -25.46 -5.32
C GLN A 295 3.65 -25.88 -6.61
N GLY A 296 3.91 -25.20 -7.73
CA GLY A 296 3.33 -25.49 -9.04
C GLY A 296 2.47 -24.34 -9.55
N PRO A 297 1.26 -24.11 -8.99
CA PRO A 297 0.41 -22.97 -9.35
C PRO A 297 0.71 -21.69 -8.56
N PHE A 298 1.43 -21.78 -7.43
CA PHE A 298 1.81 -20.63 -6.60
C PHE A 298 3.18 -20.81 -5.94
N LEU A 299 3.75 -19.72 -5.44
CA LEU A 299 4.94 -19.68 -4.59
C LEU A 299 4.51 -19.76 -3.12
N TYR A 300 5.29 -20.44 -2.30
CA TYR A 300 5.06 -20.57 -0.87
C TYR A 300 6.30 -20.12 -0.08
N CYS A 301 6.07 -19.37 0.99
CA CYS A 301 7.08 -19.00 1.97
C CYS A 301 6.45 -19.00 3.37
N SER A 302 7.20 -19.42 4.38
CA SER A 302 6.72 -19.40 5.77
C SER A 302 7.79 -18.84 6.69
N LEU A 303 7.38 -17.96 7.61
CA LEU A 303 8.22 -17.52 8.71
C LEU A 303 8.14 -18.53 9.85
N MET A 304 9.28 -18.85 10.45
CA MET A 304 9.36 -19.76 11.60
C MET A 304 9.51 -18.95 12.89
N GLU A 305 9.18 -19.54 14.03
CA GLU A 305 9.25 -18.89 15.35
C GLU A 305 10.65 -18.34 15.70
N GLY A 306 11.70 -19.00 15.19
CA GLY A 306 13.09 -18.54 15.34
C GLY A 306 13.51 -17.38 14.42
N THR A 307 12.62 -16.84 13.60
CA THR A 307 12.96 -15.73 12.69
C THR A 307 13.13 -14.44 13.49
N PRO A 308 14.22 -13.68 13.30
CA PRO A 308 14.38 -12.39 13.96
C PRO A 308 13.22 -11.46 13.59
N ASP A 309 12.78 -10.66 14.56
CA ASP A 309 11.71 -9.67 14.41
C ASP A 309 10.35 -10.24 13.95
N LEU A 310 10.08 -11.53 14.16
CA LEU A 310 8.81 -12.17 13.78
C LEU A 310 7.57 -11.40 14.30
N VAL A 311 7.66 -10.86 15.52
CA VAL A 311 6.55 -10.15 16.18
C VAL A 311 6.09 -8.92 15.37
N LEU A 312 6.98 -8.31 14.57
CA LEU A 312 6.64 -7.21 13.66
C LEU A 312 5.77 -7.64 12.47
N PHE A 313 5.71 -8.94 12.17
CA PHE A 313 5.05 -9.52 11.01
C PHE A 313 3.93 -10.50 11.37
N SER A 314 3.53 -10.57 12.65
CA SER A 314 2.46 -11.47 13.12
C SER A 314 1.05 -10.96 12.78
N LYS A 315 0.88 -9.66 12.52
CA LYS A 315 -0.42 -9.08 12.16
C LYS A 315 -0.68 -9.18 10.65
N PRO A 316 -1.95 -9.32 10.21
CA PRO A 316 -2.27 -9.49 8.79
C PRO A 316 -1.78 -8.36 7.89
N ALA A 317 -1.88 -7.10 8.34
CA ALA A 317 -1.47 -5.95 7.53
C ALA A 317 0.06 -5.96 7.29
N SER A 318 0.86 -6.15 8.34
CA SER A 318 2.32 -6.20 8.23
C SER A 318 2.81 -7.44 7.46
N LEU A 319 2.18 -8.60 7.64
CA LEU A 319 2.47 -9.81 6.87
C LEU A 319 2.16 -9.64 5.38
N SER A 320 0.99 -9.06 5.06
CA SER A 320 0.59 -8.81 3.67
C SER A 320 1.50 -7.81 2.96
N LEU A 321 2.05 -6.82 3.69
CA LEU A 321 3.01 -5.88 3.12
C LEU A 321 4.36 -6.54 2.90
N LEU A 322 4.82 -7.36 3.87
CA LEU A 322 6.04 -8.14 3.74
C LEU A 322 5.97 -9.10 2.55
N SER A 323 4.85 -9.81 2.36
CA SER A 323 4.68 -10.76 1.26
C SER A 323 4.75 -10.08 -0.11
N ARG A 324 4.12 -8.90 -0.27
CA ARG A 324 4.24 -8.09 -1.49
C ARG A 324 5.68 -7.63 -1.74
N HIS A 325 6.37 -7.16 -0.71
CA HIS A 325 7.77 -6.76 -0.84
C HIS A 325 8.72 -7.93 -1.15
N LEU A 326 8.48 -9.09 -0.54
CA LEU A 326 9.20 -10.33 -0.80
C LEU A 326 8.97 -10.79 -2.24
N LEU A 327 7.72 -10.79 -2.72
CA LEU A 327 7.40 -11.16 -4.11
C LEU A 327 8.11 -10.23 -5.10
N LYS A 328 8.03 -8.91 -4.91
CA LYS A 328 8.72 -7.90 -5.75
C LYS A 328 10.24 -8.14 -5.79
N SER A 329 10.83 -8.55 -4.68
CA SER A 329 12.26 -8.85 -4.58
C SER A 329 12.60 -10.18 -5.25
N PHE A 330 11.78 -11.21 -5.04
CA PHE A 330 11.94 -12.54 -5.63
C PHE A 330 11.84 -12.52 -7.16
N VAL A 331 10.88 -11.80 -7.75
CA VAL A 331 10.75 -11.72 -9.21
C VAL A 331 11.97 -11.07 -9.89
N CYS A 332 12.66 -10.17 -9.18
CA CYS A 332 13.92 -9.58 -9.63
C CYS A 332 15.09 -10.58 -9.48
N SER A 333 15.05 -11.41 -8.45
CA SER A 333 16.06 -12.44 -8.17
C SER A 333 16.02 -13.59 -9.19
N THR A 334 14.83 -14.16 -9.40
CA THR A 334 14.65 -15.42 -10.14
C THR A 334 14.92 -15.29 -11.64
N LYS A 335 15.57 -16.31 -12.20
CA LYS A 335 15.77 -16.46 -13.65
C LYS A 335 14.60 -17.18 -14.32
N ASN A 336 13.80 -17.93 -13.57
CA ASN A 336 12.70 -18.72 -14.12
C ASN A 336 11.53 -17.81 -14.51
N ARG A 337 11.20 -17.79 -15.81
CA ARG A 337 10.12 -16.95 -16.35
C ARG A 337 8.74 -17.32 -15.81
N ARG A 338 8.48 -18.60 -15.56
CA ARG A 338 7.20 -19.07 -14.99
C ARG A 338 7.02 -18.55 -13.56
N CYS A 339 8.06 -18.68 -12.72
CA CYS A 339 7.99 -18.23 -11.33
C CYS A 339 7.79 -16.72 -11.17
N LYS A 340 8.04 -15.91 -12.21
CA LYS A 340 7.77 -14.47 -12.18
C LYS A 340 6.29 -14.11 -12.23
N LEU A 341 5.44 -15.03 -12.69
CA LEU A 341 4.01 -14.82 -12.89
C LEU A 341 3.16 -15.47 -11.80
N LEU A 342 3.78 -16.24 -10.89
CA LEU A 342 3.05 -16.98 -9.87
C LEU A 342 2.70 -16.07 -8.68
N PRO A 343 1.51 -16.23 -8.07
CA PRO A 343 1.17 -15.58 -6.83
C PRO A 343 1.99 -16.15 -5.66
N LEU A 344 2.06 -15.42 -4.56
CA LEU A 344 2.75 -15.83 -3.32
C LEU A 344 1.74 -16.04 -2.20
N VAL A 345 1.84 -17.19 -1.54
CA VAL A 345 1.19 -17.49 -0.27
C VAL A 345 2.25 -17.40 0.82
N MET A 346 1.98 -16.67 1.90
CA MET A 346 2.94 -16.44 2.97
C MET A 346 2.34 -16.73 4.34
N ALA A 347 2.93 -17.67 5.07
CA ALA A 347 2.46 -18.03 6.41
C ALA A 347 3.35 -17.43 7.51
N ALA A 348 2.75 -17.01 8.62
CA ALA A 348 3.46 -16.62 9.84
C ALA A 348 2.71 -17.11 11.10
N PRO A 349 3.42 -17.47 12.19
CA PRO A 349 2.79 -17.82 13.47
C PRO A 349 2.02 -16.65 14.08
N LEU A 350 0.77 -16.90 14.47
CA LEU A 350 -0.09 -15.94 15.16
C LEU A 350 -0.04 -16.15 16.67
N SER A 351 -0.28 -17.39 17.12
CA SER A 351 -0.19 -17.77 18.53
C SER A 351 0.44 -19.15 18.67
N VAL A 352 1.56 -19.21 19.39
CA VAL A 352 2.28 -20.46 19.67
C VAL A 352 1.49 -21.34 20.64
N GLU A 353 0.78 -20.74 21.60
CA GLU A 353 -0.02 -21.48 22.59
C GLU A 353 -1.20 -22.22 21.97
N GLN A 354 -1.79 -21.65 20.91
CA GLN A 354 -2.94 -22.24 20.21
C GLN A 354 -2.56 -22.97 18.93
N GLY A 355 -1.28 -22.94 18.53
CA GLY A 355 -0.80 -23.53 17.28
C GLY A 355 -1.42 -22.90 16.03
N THR A 356 -1.77 -21.62 16.06
CA THR A 356 -2.44 -20.92 14.95
C THR A 356 -1.46 -20.13 14.08
N VAL A 357 -1.71 -20.12 12.78
CA VAL A 357 -0.91 -19.40 11.77
C VAL A 357 -1.80 -18.46 10.96
N THR A 358 -1.27 -17.29 10.63
CA THR A 358 -1.84 -16.37 9.63
C THR A 358 -1.28 -16.72 8.26
N MET A 359 -2.14 -16.74 7.23
CA MET A 359 -1.78 -17.06 5.84
C MET A 359 -2.24 -16.00 4.87
#